data_AF-A0A0N0V4E0-F1
#
_entry.id   AF-A0A0N0V4E0-F1
#
_cell.length_a   1.000
_cell.length_b   1.000
_cell.length_c   1.000
_cell.angle_alpha   90.00
_cell.angle_beta   90.00
_cell.angle_gamma   90.00
#
_symmetry.space_group_name_H-M   'P 1'
#
loop_
_entity.id
_entity.type
_entity.pdbx_description
1 polymer ?
#
loop_
_entity_poly.entity_id
_entity_poly.type
_entity_poly.pdbx_seq_one_letter_code
_entity_poly.pdbx_strand_id
1 'polypeptide(L)'
;MGSMWILVLVAAFAALYVFRSRQKPSVEGTAKFDVPILQIANETDDDVLDILIEPHLEIYELSPGEVCDVYFLHMNDQTVPERTLTVAQRDDCVVVYSPGVYAPELWVDGRKLENLWAKKTL
;
A
#
# COMPACT_ATOMS: atom_id res chain seq x y z
N MET A 1 -51.41 -0.99 -2.94
CA MET A 1 -51.15 -0.53 -1.55
C MET A 1 -50.05 -1.41 -0.97
N GLY A 2 -48.95 -0.81 -0.52
CA GLY A 2 -47.81 -1.41 0.20
C GLY A 2 -46.87 -2.23 -0.67
N SER A 3 -45.66 -1.81 -1.07
CA SER A 3 -44.49 -1.27 -0.33
C SER A 3 -43.73 -2.31 0.50
N MET A 4 -42.39 -2.24 0.36
CA MET A 4 -41.31 -2.74 1.23
C MET A 4 -40.92 -4.21 1.08
N TRP A 5 -39.86 -4.52 0.31
CA TRP A 5 -38.42 -4.29 0.54
C TRP A 5 -37.82 -5.18 1.66
N ILE A 6 -36.66 -5.78 1.32
CA ILE A 6 -35.44 -5.96 2.14
C ILE A 6 -34.97 -7.42 2.38
N LEU A 7 -33.73 -7.66 1.90
CA LEU A 7 -32.66 -8.59 2.37
C LEU A 7 -32.83 -10.10 2.07
N VAL A 8 -31.81 -10.87 1.64
CA VAL A 8 -30.35 -10.78 1.80
C VAL A 8 -29.68 -11.41 0.56
N LEU A 9 -28.78 -10.68 -0.11
CA LEU A 9 -27.79 -11.21 -1.05
C LEU A 9 -26.43 -11.11 -0.37
N VAL A 10 -25.94 -12.20 0.23
CA VAL A 10 -24.56 -12.32 0.71
C VAL A 10 -24.03 -13.63 0.19
N ALA A 11 -23.20 -13.55 -0.85
CA ALA A 11 -22.11 -14.47 -1.16
C ALA A 11 -21.60 -14.16 -2.57
N ALA A 12 -20.64 -13.25 -2.68
CA ALA A 12 -19.85 -13.15 -3.89
C ALA A 12 -18.42 -12.74 -3.53
N PHE A 13 -17.46 -13.42 -4.16
CA PHE A 13 -16.03 -13.12 -4.25
C PHE A 13 -15.10 -13.63 -3.13
N ALA A 14 -15.06 -14.97 -3.03
CA ALA A 14 -13.80 -15.67 -2.88
C ALA A 14 -13.47 -16.35 -4.22
N ALA A 15 -12.60 -15.75 -5.04
CA ALA A 15 -12.02 -16.43 -6.20
C ALA A 15 -10.62 -15.88 -6.49
N LEU A 16 -9.64 -16.74 -6.21
CA LEU A 16 -8.25 -16.74 -6.67
C LEU A 16 -8.05 -16.04 -8.02
N TYR A 17 -7.10 -15.10 -8.09
CA TYR A 17 -6.40 -14.80 -9.34
C TYR A 17 -4.92 -15.17 -9.22
N VAL A 18 -4.61 -16.38 -9.69
CA VAL A 18 -3.26 -16.92 -9.86
C VAL A 18 -2.72 -16.48 -11.23
N PHE A 19 -1.67 -15.67 -11.20
CA PHE A 19 -0.48 -15.66 -12.05
C PHE A 19 -0.63 -15.95 -13.57
N ARG A 20 -0.37 -14.94 -14.41
CA ARG A 20 0.12 -15.16 -15.79
C ARG A 20 1.30 -14.23 -16.09
N SER A 21 2.48 -14.78 -15.88
CA SER A 21 3.80 -14.20 -16.12
C SER A 21 4.01 -13.78 -17.57
N ARG A 22 4.37 -12.51 -17.80
CA ARG A 22 5.15 -12.08 -18.97
C ARG A 22 6.52 -11.63 -18.48
N GLN A 23 7.52 -12.48 -18.67
CA GLN A 23 8.93 -12.14 -18.42
C GLN A 23 9.42 -11.10 -19.44
N LYS A 24 10.11 -10.06 -18.98
CA LYS A 24 11.04 -9.24 -19.77
C LYS A 24 12.09 -8.56 -18.87
N PRO A 25 13.24 -8.21 -19.44
CA PRO A 25 14.53 -8.80 -19.14
C PRO A 25 15.20 -8.22 -17.88
N SER A 26 16.00 -9.09 -17.27
CA SER A 26 16.95 -8.85 -16.20
C SER A 26 17.91 -7.71 -16.56
N VAL A 27 17.92 -6.66 -15.73
CA VAL A 27 19.03 -5.70 -15.64
C VAL A 27 19.73 -6.01 -14.33
N GLU A 28 20.97 -6.50 -14.42
CA GLU A 28 21.83 -6.76 -13.28
C GLU A 28 22.06 -5.47 -12.48
N GLY A 29 21.80 -5.54 -11.17
CA GLY A 29 22.15 -4.51 -10.19
C GLY A 29 20.98 -3.86 -9.43
N THR A 30 19.73 -4.31 -9.59
CA THR A 30 18.55 -3.54 -9.14
C THR A 30 17.68 -4.31 -8.15
N ALA A 31 17.40 -3.71 -6.99
CA ALA A 31 16.27 -4.12 -6.17
C ALA A 31 15.00 -3.92 -7.01
N LYS A 32 14.44 -5.02 -7.53
CA LYS A 32 13.22 -4.99 -8.33
C LYS A 32 12.22 -5.95 -7.72
N PHE A 33 11.21 -5.38 -7.08
CA PHE A 33 10.00 -6.10 -6.74
C PHE A 33 9.04 -5.88 -7.91
N ASP A 34 8.83 -6.93 -8.70
CA ASP A 34 7.85 -6.89 -9.81
C ASP A 34 6.39 -6.94 -9.30
N VAL A 35 6.19 -7.00 -7.98
CA VAL A 35 4.87 -7.14 -7.33
C VAL A 35 4.83 -6.30 -6.05
N PRO A 36 3.77 -5.52 -5.82
CA PRO A 36 3.56 -4.81 -4.55
C PRO A 36 3.35 -5.80 -3.41
N ILE A 37 3.80 -5.45 -2.22
CA ILE A 37 3.65 -6.30 -1.03
C ILE A 37 2.38 -5.99 -0.24
N LEU A 38 1.80 -4.81 -0.46
CA LEU A 38 0.55 -4.36 0.12
C LEU A 38 -0.08 -3.32 -0.82
N GLN A 39 -1.39 -3.34 -0.93
CA GLN A 39 -2.18 -2.29 -1.59
C GLN A 39 -3.05 -1.59 -0.55
N ILE A 40 -3.07 -0.27 -0.59
CA ILE A 40 -3.92 0.59 0.25
C ILE A 40 -4.79 1.39 -0.71
N ALA A 41 -6.11 1.29 -0.58
CA ALA A 41 -7.05 2.07 -1.37
C ALA A 41 -7.75 3.10 -0.47
N ASN A 42 -7.82 4.35 -0.93
CA ASN A 42 -8.69 5.34 -0.31
C ASN A 42 -10.08 5.24 -0.97
N GLU A 43 -10.99 4.52 -0.32
CA GLU A 43 -12.36 4.30 -0.82
C GLU A 43 -13.32 5.47 -0.46
N THR A 44 -12.83 6.54 0.16
CA THR A 44 -13.63 7.73 0.46
C THR A 44 -13.84 8.60 -0.78
N ASP A 45 -14.88 9.42 -0.77
CA ASP A 45 -15.26 10.30 -1.88
C ASP A 45 -14.65 11.71 -1.79
N ASP A 46 -14.32 12.18 -0.58
CA ASP A 46 -13.93 13.57 -0.31
C ASP A 46 -12.73 13.75 0.63
N ASP A 47 -12.38 12.74 1.42
CA ASP A 47 -11.34 12.85 2.44
C ASP A 47 -9.97 12.33 1.96
N VAL A 48 -8.91 13.05 2.31
CA VAL A 48 -7.53 12.58 2.10
C VAL A 48 -7.20 11.56 3.19
N LEU A 49 -6.67 10.41 2.79
CA LEU A 49 -6.21 9.37 3.72
C LEU A 49 -4.73 9.57 4.04
N ASP A 50 -4.43 9.74 5.33
CA ASP A 50 -3.05 9.76 5.81
C ASP A 50 -2.52 8.33 5.97
N ILE A 51 -1.30 8.10 5.48
CA ILE A 51 -0.57 6.85 5.65
C ILE A 51 0.71 7.12 6.44
N LEU A 52 0.81 6.54 7.63
CA LEU A 52 1.96 6.65 8.53
C LEU A 52 2.81 5.37 8.46
N ILE A 53 4.11 5.52 8.21
CA ILE A 53 5.07 4.42 8.22
C ILE A 53 5.84 4.42 9.56
N GLU A 54 5.63 3.42 10.40
CA GLU A 54 6.39 3.20 11.63
C GLU A 54 7.45 2.08 11.42
N PRO A 55 8.64 2.14 12.06
CA PRO A 55 9.11 3.14 13.02
C PRO A 55 9.75 4.38 12.37
N HIS A 56 9.69 4.51 11.03
CA HIS A 56 10.36 5.57 10.28
C HIS A 56 9.74 6.96 10.46
N LEU A 57 8.50 7.02 10.96
CA LEU A 57 7.71 8.23 11.15
C LEU A 57 7.62 9.04 9.84
N GLU A 58 7.30 8.36 8.74
CA GLU A 58 7.05 9.00 7.45
C GLU A 58 5.55 9.11 7.21
N ILE A 59 5.07 10.25 6.74
CA ILE A 59 3.65 10.47 6.45
C ILE A 59 3.47 10.74 4.96
N TYR A 60 2.50 10.06 4.37
CA TYR A 60 2.09 10.17 2.99
C TYR A 60 0.59 10.47 2.93
N GLU A 61 0.17 11.24 1.93
CA GLU A 61 -1.25 11.51 1.65
C GLU A 61 -1.70 10.71 0.43
N LEU A 62 -2.88 10.09 0.53
CA LEU A 62 -3.54 9.40 -0.56
C LEU A 62 -4.90 10.06 -0.85
N SER A 63 -5.08 10.57 -2.07
CA SER A 63 -6.29 11.31 -2.44
C SER A 63 -7.51 10.39 -2.54
N PRO A 64 -8.74 10.94 -2.45
CA PRO A 64 -9.97 10.17 -2.67
C PRO A 64 -9.94 9.36 -3.98
N GLY A 65 -10.29 8.09 -3.90
CA GLY A 65 -10.33 7.17 -5.05
C GLY A 65 -8.98 6.68 -5.58
N GLU A 66 -7.86 7.09 -4.98
CA GLU A 66 -6.53 6.60 -5.37
C GLU A 66 -6.21 5.24 -4.71
N VAL A 67 -5.43 4.44 -5.43
CA VAL A 67 -4.87 3.17 -4.93
C VAL A 67 -3.35 3.32 -4.87
N CYS A 68 -2.80 3.06 -3.70
CA CYS A 68 -1.38 3.09 -3.43
C CYS A 68 -0.83 1.66 -3.34
N ASP A 69 0.21 1.39 -4.11
CA ASP A 69 1.04 0.22 -3.98
C ASP A 69 2.19 0.49 -3.01
N VAL A 70 2.37 -0.38 -2.02
CA VAL A 70 3.49 -0.34 -1.08
C VAL A 70 4.53 -1.37 -1.50
N TYR A 71 5.75 -0.91 -1.68
CA TYR A 71 6.91 -1.70 -2.06
C TYR A 71 7.95 -1.65 -0.95
N PHE A 72 8.59 -2.79 -0.69
CA PHE A 72 9.64 -2.84 0.32
C PHE A 72 11.00 -2.98 -0.35
N LEU A 73 11.67 -1.85 -0.59
CA LEU A 73 12.96 -1.84 -1.27
C LEU A 73 14.09 -2.16 -0.30
N HIS A 74 14.40 -3.45 -0.18
CA HIS A 74 15.65 -3.87 0.43
C HIS A 74 16.80 -3.84 -0.59
N MET A 75 17.91 -3.19 -0.23
CA MET A 75 19.21 -3.65 -0.71
C MET A 75 19.40 -5.08 -0.18
N ASN A 76 20.08 -5.92 -0.95
CA ASN A 76 20.19 -7.38 -0.86
C ASN A 76 20.74 -7.93 0.48
N ASP A 77 20.19 -7.48 1.60
CA ASP A 77 20.59 -7.75 2.96
C ASP A 77 19.68 -8.84 3.52
N GLN A 78 20.29 -10.00 3.74
CA GLN A 78 19.60 -11.17 4.25
C GLN A 78 19.43 -11.11 5.78
N THR A 79 19.87 -10.03 6.44
CA THR A 79 19.76 -9.88 7.90
C THR A 79 18.38 -9.44 8.38
N VAL A 80 17.45 -9.08 7.48
CA VAL A 80 16.06 -8.79 7.86
C VAL A 80 15.24 -10.08 7.70
N PRO A 81 14.92 -10.79 8.80
CA PRO A 81 14.30 -12.11 8.74
C PRO A 81 12.82 -12.05 8.34
N GLU A 82 12.16 -10.90 8.54
CA GLU A 82 10.73 -10.71 8.31
C GLU A 82 10.51 -9.68 7.19
N ARG A 83 9.80 -10.09 6.13
CA ARG A 83 9.47 -9.25 4.97
C ARG A 83 7.98 -8.95 4.89
N THR A 84 7.34 -8.96 6.05
CA THR A 84 5.89 -8.80 6.17
C THR A 84 5.63 -7.42 6.75
N LEU A 85 4.78 -6.64 6.08
CA LEU A 85 4.23 -5.44 6.66
C LEU A 85 3.00 -5.80 7.49
N THR A 86 2.89 -5.17 8.66
CA THR A 86 1.63 -5.19 9.42
C THR A 86 0.92 -3.87 9.21
N VAL A 87 -0.40 -3.90 9.11
CA VAL A 87 -1.22 -2.71 8.88
C VAL A 87 -2.24 -2.58 10.00
N ALA A 88 -2.42 -1.37 10.50
CA ALA A 88 -3.51 -1.03 11.40
C ALA A 88 -4.26 0.20 10.85
N GLN A 89 -5.58 0.17 10.94
CA GLN A 89 -6.41 1.34 10.67
C GLN A 89 -6.67 2.07 11.99
N ARG A 90 -6.37 3.37 12.03
CA ARG A 90 -6.76 4.30 13.09
C ARG A 90 -7.86 5.22 12.55
N ASP A 91 -8.45 6.02 13.41
CA ASP A 91 -9.66 6.81 13.09
C ASP A 91 -9.48 7.73 11.87
N ASP A 92 -8.29 8.28 11.65
CA ASP A 92 -7.97 9.24 10.58
C ASP A 92 -6.76 8.83 9.71
N CYS A 93 -6.16 7.66 9.96
CA CYS A 93 -4.96 7.25 9.23
C CYS A 93 -4.79 5.73 9.16
N VAL A 94 -4.05 5.28 8.14
CA VAL A 94 -3.52 3.90 8.04
C VAL A 94 -2.08 3.90 8.52
N VAL A 95 -1.77 3.03 9.48
CA VAL A 95 -0.41 2.84 9.99
C VAL A 95 0.16 1.56 9.43
N VAL A 96 1.30 1.67 8.75
CA VAL A 96 2.07 0.56 8.20
C VAL A 96 3.31 0.36 9.07
N TYR A 97 3.43 -0.82 9.65
CA TYR A 97 4.56 -1.24 10.46
C TYR A 97 5.58 -1.96 9.57
N SER A 98 6.70 -1.30 9.34
CA SER A 98 7.84 -1.82 8.59
C SER A 98 8.81 -2.58 9.50
N PRO A 99 9.22 -3.81 9.14
CA PRO A 99 10.26 -4.51 9.87
C PRO A 99 11.66 -3.95 9.55
N GLY A 100 12.45 -3.67 10.57
CA GLY A 100 13.86 -3.30 10.41
C GLY A 100 14.09 -1.81 10.15
N VAL A 101 15.15 -1.51 9.38
CA VAL A 101 15.73 -0.15 9.26
C VAL A 101 15.45 0.53 7.92
N TYR A 102 14.71 -0.10 7.02
CA TYR A 102 14.37 0.45 5.72
C TYR A 102 12.89 0.84 5.68
N ALA A 103 12.59 2.07 5.27
CA ALA A 103 11.22 2.49 5.05
C ALA A 103 10.70 1.91 3.72
N PRO A 104 9.49 1.33 3.67
CA PRO A 104 8.84 1.01 2.42
C PRO A 104 8.61 2.26 1.57
N GLU A 105 8.54 2.07 0.26
CA GLU A 105 8.17 3.11 -0.69
C GLU A 105 6.72 2.96 -1.13
N LEU A 106 6.05 4.10 -1.29
CA LEU A 106 4.66 4.16 -1.70
C LEU A 106 4.58 4.72 -3.12
N TRP A 107 3.78 4.08 -3.97
CA TRP A 107 3.65 4.43 -5.38
C TRP A 107 2.17 4.45 -5.79
N VAL A 108 1.77 5.47 -6.55
CA VAL A 108 0.43 5.62 -7.13
C VAL A 108 0.59 5.84 -8.62
N ASP A 109 -0.03 4.99 -9.45
CA ASP A 109 0.01 5.06 -10.92
C ASP A 109 1.42 5.24 -11.51
N GLY A 110 2.41 4.54 -10.94
CA GLY A 110 3.81 4.63 -11.39
C GLY A 110 4.56 5.90 -10.95
N ARG A 111 3.99 6.71 -10.06
CA ARG A 111 4.63 7.85 -9.40
C ARG A 111 4.88 7.53 -7.92
N LYS A 112 6.10 7.73 -7.44
CA LYS A 112 6.44 7.64 -6.02
C LYS A 112 5.76 8.76 -5.23
N LEU A 113 5.07 8.43 -4.14
CA LEU A 113 4.56 9.41 -3.19
C LEU A 113 5.73 10.02 -2.40
N GLU A 114 5.59 11.31 -2.08
CA GLU A 114 6.59 12.05 -1.34
C GLU A 114 6.15 12.20 0.10
N ASN A 115 7.09 11.97 1.03
CA ASN A 115 6.85 12.21 2.45
C ASN A 115 6.52 13.69 2.67
N LEU A 116 5.40 13.97 3.33
CA LEU A 116 4.92 15.32 3.64
C LEU A 116 5.90 16.12 4.48
N TRP A 117 6.58 15.46 5.42
CA TRP A 117 7.54 16.13 6.30
C TRP A 117 8.84 16.46 5.59
N ALA A 118 9.22 15.72 4.55
CA ALA A 118 10.36 16.07 3.71
C ALA A 118 10.13 17.41 2.97
N LYS A 119 8.88 17.73 2.62
CA LYS A 119 8.52 18.98 1.90
C LYS A 119 8.64 20.26 2.73
N LYS A 120 8.60 20.19 4.07
CA LYS A 120 8.63 21.38 4.94
C LYS A 120 10.04 21.95 5.20
N THR A 121 11.06 21.45 4.52
CA THR A 121 12.47 21.81 4.79
C THR A 121 13.06 22.82 3.78
N LEU A 122 12.24 23.59 3.06
CA LEU A 122 12.71 24.66 2.16
C LEU A 122 12.15 26.03 2.54
#